data_AF-A0A0F8ZSA7-F1
#
_entry.id   AF-A0A0F8ZSA7-F1
#
_cell.length_a   1.000
_cell.length_b   1.000
_cell.length_c   1.000
_cell.angle_alpha   90.00
_cell.angle_beta   90.00
_cell.angle_gamma   90.00
#
_symmetry.space_group_name_H-M   'P 1'
#
loop_
_entity.id
_entity.type
_entity.pdbx_description
1 polymer ?
#
loop_
_entity_poly.entity_id
_entity_poly.type
_entity_poly.pdbx_seq_one_letter_code
_entity_poly.pdbx_strand_id
1 'polypeptide(L)'
;PRLYFNEKEQPILKRKDGKVYIGLACDGSHSYRRYDHGQKLINYILSQNKNHVVVLMGDYQFVKAKRDRLIDMQGNTSVRECINLIKDLDYMISVDSGLMHVALCMHIPTVCIFSIIKPELRLHYYKGPYQVVYKDELSCIGCGSFHMAICKHGNKDKKPEFIAPCLDIEPKVIYDKMLAMEFTNDRRIFKEGDAPKDIKTVNIIHHSRNKLTMPVIVLNEEKNLPRFIENVMSHPSIGRVIAIDGGSTDKSVELLKKAGALVYVHPYDKKYHDAQAMQRNYSFTFVEDDEKCLIMDLDESFSKELSDYLPMLADSNIEYGLISRRTFNLYSDINDESKQIKEHEVTCKTCVQVFRTTDRRYLSCPNCRKIGQTEKHK
;
A
#
# COMPACT_ATOMS: atom_id res chain seq x y z
N PRO A 1 1.40 7.26 -10.91
CA PRO A 1 2.73 6.69 -10.58
C PRO A 1 3.38 6.13 -11.85
N ARG A 2 4.70 6.22 -12.00
CA ARG A 2 5.44 5.52 -13.07
C ARG A 2 6.10 4.29 -12.45
N LEU A 3 5.96 3.13 -13.08
CA LEU A 3 6.58 1.89 -12.63
C LEU A 3 7.69 1.52 -13.61
N TYR A 4 8.92 1.46 -13.11
CA TYR A 4 10.11 1.14 -13.89
C TYR A 4 10.45 -0.34 -13.73
N PHE A 5 10.85 -0.96 -14.83
CA PHE A 5 11.26 -2.36 -14.91
C PHE A 5 12.70 -2.46 -15.39
N ASN A 6 13.46 -3.35 -14.75
CA ASN A 6 14.83 -3.64 -15.15
C ASN A 6 14.85 -4.71 -16.25
N GLU A 7 15.94 -4.79 -17.01
CA GLU A 7 16.07 -5.73 -18.14
C GLU A 7 16.13 -7.21 -17.72
N LYS A 8 16.43 -7.48 -16.44
CA LYS A 8 16.52 -8.83 -15.88
C LYS A 8 15.15 -9.40 -15.50
N GLU A 9 14.12 -8.56 -15.39
CA GLU A 9 12.76 -8.97 -15.04
C GLU A 9 12.07 -9.67 -16.21
N GLN A 10 12.24 -10.99 -16.25
CA GLN A 10 11.63 -11.86 -17.25
C GLN A 10 10.10 -11.91 -17.07
N PRO A 11 9.33 -12.03 -18.16
CA PRO A 11 7.90 -12.29 -18.11
C PRO A 11 7.58 -13.55 -17.28
N ILE A 12 6.67 -13.43 -16.33
CA ILE A 12 6.23 -14.57 -15.50
C ILE A 12 5.16 -15.37 -16.24
N LEU A 13 4.29 -14.67 -16.98
CA LEU A 13 3.25 -15.31 -17.79
C LEU A 13 3.84 -15.81 -19.12
N LYS A 14 3.82 -17.14 -19.29
CA LYS A 14 4.07 -17.77 -20.60
C LYS A 14 2.84 -17.62 -21.48
N ARG A 15 2.75 -16.49 -22.18
CA ARG A 15 1.63 -16.16 -23.07
C ARG A 15 1.58 -17.10 -24.28
N LYS A 16 0.36 -17.44 -24.69
CA LYS A 16 0.07 -18.21 -25.91
C LYS A 16 -0.69 -17.33 -26.90
N ASP A 17 -0.36 -17.46 -28.19
CA ASP A 17 -1.00 -16.70 -29.25
C ASP A 17 -2.52 -16.95 -29.29
N GLY A 18 -3.28 -15.88 -29.56
CA GLY A 18 -4.74 -15.91 -29.61
C GLY A 18 -5.44 -16.11 -28.26
N LYS A 19 -4.70 -16.12 -27.14
CA LYS A 19 -5.27 -16.12 -25.78
C LYS A 19 -5.32 -14.72 -25.19
N VAL A 20 -6.34 -14.49 -24.36
CA VAL A 20 -6.58 -13.25 -23.62
C VAL A 20 -6.41 -13.54 -22.14
N TYR A 21 -5.44 -12.89 -21.50
CA TYR A 21 -5.06 -13.08 -20.10
C TYR A 21 -5.73 -12.04 -19.22
N ILE A 22 -6.60 -12.52 -18.33
CA ILE A 22 -7.43 -11.69 -17.46
C ILE A 22 -6.99 -11.92 -16.02
N GLY A 23 -6.39 -10.90 -15.40
CA GLY A 23 -6.02 -10.93 -13.98
C GLY A 23 -7.25 -10.74 -13.10
N LEU A 24 -7.32 -11.50 -12.01
CA LEU A 24 -8.41 -11.42 -11.04
C LEU A 24 -7.84 -11.30 -9.62
N ALA A 25 -8.07 -10.14 -9.00
CA ALA A 25 -7.74 -9.86 -7.60
C ALA A 25 -9.01 -9.50 -6.82
N CYS A 26 -9.62 -10.51 -6.20
CA CYS A 26 -10.84 -10.33 -5.41
C CYS A 26 -10.57 -10.01 -3.93
N ASP A 27 -9.31 -9.93 -3.54
CA ASP A 27 -8.87 -9.83 -2.16
C ASP A 27 -8.96 -8.39 -1.63
N GLY A 28 -9.66 -8.27 -0.50
CA GLY A 28 -9.72 -7.06 0.30
C GLY A 28 -9.19 -7.33 1.70
N SER A 29 -8.62 -6.29 2.33
CA SER A 29 -8.12 -6.34 3.71
C SER A 29 -9.19 -6.73 4.73
N HIS A 30 -10.47 -6.56 4.37
CA HIS A 30 -11.62 -6.91 5.18
C HIS A 30 -12.68 -7.60 4.32
N SER A 31 -13.57 -8.37 4.97
CA SER A 31 -14.67 -9.09 4.30
C SER A 31 -15.54 -8.18 3.41
N TYR A 32 -15.86 -6.98 3.88
CA TYR A 32 -16.66 -6.00 3.14
C TYR A 32 -15.92 -5.29 1.99
N ARG A 33 -14.65 -5.62 1.75
CA ARG A 33 -13.83 -5.17 0.61
C ARG A 33 -13.48 -6.31 -0.34
N ARG A 34 -13.95 -7.52 -0.06
CA ARG A 34 -13.64 -8.73 -0.80
C ARG A 34 -14.81 -9.10 -1.69
N TYR A 35 -14.52 -9.46 -2.94
CA TYR A 35 -15.54 -9.93 -3.85
C TYR A 35 -15.69 -11.46 -3.74
N ASP A 36 -16.63 -11.90 -2.91
CA ASP A 36 -16.80 -13.31 -2.56
C ASP A 36 -17.37 -14.18 -3.70
N HIS A 37 -17.96 -13.58 -4.75
CA HIS A 37 -18.41 -14.35 -5.93
C HIS A 37 -17.29 -14.68 -6.92
N GLY A 38 -16.02 -14.57 -6.54
CA GLY A 38 -14.86 -14.82 -7.40
C GLY A 38 -14.92 -16.15 -8.15
N GLN A 39 -15.35 -17.24 -7.49
CA GLN A 39 -15.49 -18.54 -8.15
C GLN A 39 -16.56 -18.55 -9.26
N LYS A 40 -17.69 -17.87 -9.04
CA LYS A 40 -18.75 -17.73 -10.05
C LYS A 40 -18.27 -16.88 -11.22
N LEU A 41 -17.52 -15.82 -10.95
CA LEU A 41 -16.93 -14.96 -11.97
C LEU A 41 -15.94 -15.70 -12.87
N ILE A 42 -15.07 -16.53 -12.29
CA ILE A 42 -14.16 -17.39 -13.07
C ILE A 42 -14.94 -18.31 -14.00
N ASN A 43 -15.97 -18.99 -13.48
CA ASN A 43 -16.80 -19.89 -14.28
C ASN A 43 -17.49 -19.13 -15.42
N TYR A 44 -18.00 -17.93 -15.12
CA TYR A 44 -18.64 -17.08 -16.11
C TYR A 44 -17.65 -16.70 -17.21
N ILE A 45 -16.52 -16.07 -16.89
CA ILE A 45 -15.48 -15.65 -17.85
C ILE A 45 -15.03 -16.80 -18.76
N LEU A 46 -14.73 -17.97 -18.18
CA LEU A 46 -14.22 -19.12 -18.94
C LEU A 46 -15.27 -19.79 -19.84
N SER A 47 -16.56 -19.64 -19.51
CA SER A 47 -17.67 -20.14 -20.33
C SER A 47 -18.00 -19.22 -21.51
N GLN A 48 -17.76 -17.92 -21.39
CA GLN A 48 -18.08 -16.97 -22.45
C GLN A 48 -17.13 -17.04 -23.65
N ASN A 49 -15.84 -17.38 -23.43
CA ASN A 49 -14.87 -17.45 -24.53
C ASN A 49 -13.77 -18.48 -24.25
N LYS A 50 -13.53 -19.39 -25.20
CA LYS A 50 -12.48 -20.42 -25.15
C LYS A 50 -11.05 -19.87 -25.18
N ASN A 51 -10.90 -18.60 -25.57
CA ASN A 51 -9.60 -17.91 -25.62
C ASN A 51 -9.27 -17.16 -24.34
N HIS A 52 -10.22 -17.01 -23.42
CA HIS A 52 -9.94 -16.42 -22.11
C HIS A 52 -9.13 -17.38 -21.24
N VAL A 53 -8.11 -16.82 -20.59
CA VAL A 53 -7.27 -17.42 -19.57
C VAL A 53 -7.36 -16.52 -18.34
N VAL A 54 -7.73 -17.08 -17.20
CA VAL A 54 -7.84 -16.34 -15.95
C VAL A 54 -6.58 -16.53 -15.12
N VAL A 55 -6.01 -15.44 -14.62
CA VAL A 55 -4.83 -15.43 -13.75
C VAL A 55 -5.28 -14.95 -12.36
N LEU A 56 -5.27 -15.83 -11.38
CA LEU A 56 -5.66 -15.49 -10.00
C LEU A 56 -4.50 -14.86 -9.26
N MET A 57 -4.78 -13.76 -8.57
CA MET A 57 -3.79 -12.94 -7.87
C MET A 57 -4.27 -12.57 -6.47
N GLY A 58 -3.34 -12.12 -5.63
CA GLY A 58 -3.61 -11.69 -4.26
C GLY A 58 -3.37 -12.78 -3.21
N ASP A 59 -3.62 -12.44 -1.95
CA ASP A 59 -3.33 -13.35 -0.82
C ASP A 59 -4.50 -14.27 -0.46
N TYR A 60 -5.73 -13.88 -0.86
CA TYR A 60 -6.93 -14.63 -0.51
C TYR A 60 -7.17 -15.78 -1.49
N GLN A 61 -6.95 -17.01 -1.01
CA GLN A 61 -7.23 -18.23 -1.76
C GLN A 61 -8.70 -18.64 -1.69
N PHE A 62 -9.45 -18.37 -2.75
CA PHE A 62 -10.87 -18.73 -2.89
C PHE A 62 -11.14 -19.84 -3.91
N VAL A 63 -10.12 -20.26 -4.66
CA VAL A 63 -10.18 -21.41 -5.55
C VAL A 63 -9.11 -22.41 -5.14
N LYS A 64 -9.47 -23.69 -5.06
CA LYS A 64 -8.54 -24.77 -4.72
C LYS A 64 -8.38 -25.82 -5.83
N ALA A 65 -9.17 -25.72 -6.89
CA ALA A 65 -9.22 -26.72 -7.96
C ALA A 65 -8.44 -26.26 -9.18
N LYS A 66 -7.44 -27.06 -9.59
CA LYS A 66 -6.72 -26.89 -10.86
C LYS A 66 -7.69 -27.05 -12.02
N ARG A 67 -7.66 -26.12 -12.98
CA ARG A 67 -8.50 -26.13 -14.17
C ARG A 67 -7.71 -25.72 -15.41
N ASP A 68 -8.16 -26.18 -16.57
CA ASP A 68 -7.63 -25.67 -17.83
C ASP A 68 -7.94 -24.17 -17.96
N ARG A 69 -7.00 -23.40 -18.53
CA ARG A 69 -7.08 -21.94 -18.69
C ARG A 69 -7.22 -21.13 -17.39
N LEU A 70 -6.89 -21.73 -16.24
CA LEU A 70 -6.80 -21.06 -14.95
C LEU A 70 -5.36 -21.15 -14.43
N ILE A 71 -4.71 -20.01 -14.24
CA ILE A 71 -3.37 -19.88 -13.67
C ILE A 71 -3.53 -19.32 -12.27
N ASP A 72 -3.17 -20.09 -11.25
CA ASP A 72 -3.29 -19.68 -9.85
C ASP A 72 -1.94 -19.19 -9.31
N MET A 73 -1.84 -17.87 -9.05
CA MET A 73 -0.66 -17.23 -8.48
C MET A 73 -0.91 -16.73 -7.05
N GLN A 74 -2.04 -17.08 -6.43
CA GLN A 74 -2.43 -16.54 -5.13
C GLN A 74 -1.50 -17.00 -4.00
N GLY A 75 -0.92 -16.04 -3.27
CA GLY A 75 0.06 -16.30 -2.21
C GLY A 75 1.40 -16.88 -2.70
N ASN A 76 1.64 -16.93 -4.02
CA ASN A 76 2.82 -17.58 -4.61
C ASN A 76 3.77 -16.58 -5.30
N THR A 77 3.61 -15.28 -5.07
CA THR A 77 4.42 -14.22 -5.67
C THR A 77 4.87 -13.23 -4.61
N SER A 78 6.11 -12.75 -4.70
CA SER A 78 6.50 -11.49 -4.07
C SER A 78 5.69 -10.32 -4.65
N VAL A 79 5.70 -9.17 -3.97
CA VAL A 79 5.04 -7.94 -4.47
C VAL A 79 5.59 -7.56 -5.83
N ARG A 80 6.90 -7.67 -6.04
CA ARG A 80 7.53 -7.31 -7.31
C ARG A 80 7.17 -8.27 -8.44
N GLU A 81 7.13 -9.57 -8.17
CA GLU A 81 6.66 -10.56 -9.13
C GLU A 81 5.18 -10.34 -9.48
N CYS A 82 4.34 -10.00 -8.50
CA CYS A 82 2.93 -9.67 -8.72
C CYS A 82 2.77 -8.43 -9.63
N ILE A 83 3.56 -7.38 -9.42
CA ILE A 83 3.61 -6.19 -10.29
C ILE A 83 4.04 -6.58 -11.72
N ASN A 84 5.08 -7.42 -11.84
CA ASN A 84 5.56 -7.91 -13.14
C ASN A 84 4.52 -8.82 -13.84
N LEU A 85 3.72 -9.56 -13.09
CA LEU A 85 2.60 -10.35 -13.62
C LEU A 85 1.51 -9.45 -14.22
N ILE A 86 1.16 -8.36 -13.52
CA ILE A 86 0.14 -7.38 -13.97
C ILE A 86 0.54 -6.74 -15.30
N LYS A 87 1.84 -6.47 -15.47
CA LYS A 87 2.42 -5.90 -16.70
C LYS A 87 2.01 -6.69 -17.96
N ASP A 88 1.92 -8.01 -17.84
CA ASP A 88 1.70 -8.93 -18.95
C ASP A 88 0.21 -9.26 -19.20
N LEU A 89 -0.73 -8.63 -18.47
CA LEU A 89 -2.17 -8.87 -18.59
C LEU A 89 -2.83 -8.08 -19.73
N ASP A 90 -3.87 -8.66 -20.33
CA ASP A 90 -4.74 -7.96 -21.28
C ASP A 90 -5.80 -7.14 -20.54
N TYR A 91 -6.38 -7.71 -19.49
CA TYR A 91 -7.35 -7.05 -18.63
C TYR A 91 -7.06 -7.35 -17.15
N MET A 92 -7.42 -6.41 -16.29
CA MET A 92 -7.45 -6.60 -14.85
C MET A 92 -8.88 -6.47 -14.33
N ILE A 93 -9.29 -7.34 -13.44
CA ILE A 93 -10.52 -7.21 -12.66
C ILE A 93 -10.11 -7.23 -11.19
N SER A 94 -10.39 -6.14 -10.47
CA SER A 94 -9.96 -6.00 -9.08
C SER A 94 -10.97 -5.24 -8.24
N VAL A 95 -11.09 -5.62 -6.97
CA VAL A 95 -11.66 -4.73 -5.94
C VAL A 95 -10.74 -3.53 -5.69
N ASP A 96 -11.22 -2.51 -4.96
CA ASP A 96 -10.42 -1.37 -4.46
C ASP A 96 -9.29 -1.83 -3.51
N SER A 97 -8.22 -2.37 -4.12
CA SER A 97 -7.01 -2.91 -3.49
C SER A 97 -5.75 -2.33 -4.15
N GLY A 98 -4.58 -2.63 -3.57
CA GLY A 98 -3.30 -2.19 -4.13
C GLY A 98 -3.08 -2.65 -5.58
N LEU A 99 -3.52 -3.87 -5.94
CA LEU A 99 -3.32 -4.42 -7.28
C LEU A 99 -4.13 -3.68 -8.35
N MET A 100 -5.33 -3.18 -8.00
CA MET A 100 -6.09 -2.28 -8.87
C MET A 100 -5.29 -1.03 -9.21
N HIS A 101 -4.69 -0.38 -8.21
CA HIS A 101 -3.90 0.82 -8.41
C HIS A 101 -2.65 0.58 -9.25
N VAL A 102 -1.96 -0.55 -9.05
CA VAL A 102 -0.81 -0.96 -9.86
C VAL A 102 -1.21 -1.11 -11.34
N ALA A 103 -2.31 -1.82 -11.63
CA ALA A 103 -2.81 -2.02 -12.98
C ALA A 103 -3.17 -0.69 -13.67
N LEU A 104 -3.87 0.20 -12.96
CA LEU A 104 -4.22 1.53 -13.45
C LEU A 104 -2.98 2.41 -13.73
N CYS A 105 -1.89 2.28 -12.97
CA CYS A 105 -0.64 3.01 -13.21
C CYS A 105 0.01 2.62 -14.54
N MET A 106 -0.08 1.34 -14.92
CA MET A 106 0.49 0.81 -16.17
C MET A 106 -0.45 0.92 -17.37
N HIS A 107 -1.64 1.50 -17.18
CA HIS A 107 -2.70 1.54 -18.19
C HIS A 107 -3.14 0.14 -18.65
N ILE A 108 -3.15 -0.84 -17.74
CA ILE A 108 -3.85 -2.10 -18.01
C ILE A 108 -5.36 -1.80 -17.98
N PRO A 109 -6.16 -2.16 -19.00
CA PRO A 109 -7.62 -2.05 -18.97
C PRO A 109 -8.20 -2.73 -17.71
N THR A 110 -8.78 -1.93 -16.81
CA THR A 110 -9.14 -2.42 -15.46
C THR A 110 -10.62 -2.24 -15.17
N VAL A 111 -11.30 -3.32 -14.77
CA VAL A 111 -12.62 -3.25 -14.11
C VAL A 111 -12.40 -3.07 -12.61
N CYS A 112 -12.77 -1.90 -12.11
CA CYS A 112 -12.63 -1.51 -10.71
C CYS A 112 -13.93 -1.75 -9.95
N ILE A 113 -13.91 -2.65 -8.98
CA ILE A 113 -15.08 -3.01 -8.15
C ILE A 113 -14.99 -2.27 -6.81
N PHE A 114 -15.90 -1.34 -6.58
CA PHE A 114 -15.90 -0.51 -5.38
C PHE A 114 -16.95 -0.97 -4.36
N SER A 115 -16.58 -0.91 -3.09
CA SER A 115 -17.49 -1.18 -1.96
C SER A 115 -17.99 0.10 -1.30
N ILE A 116 -17.45 0.48 -0.15
CA ILE A 116 -17.93 1.60 0.67
C ILE A 116 -17.37 2.95 0.24
N ILE A 117 -16.28 2.97 -0.55
CA ILE A 117 -15.61 4.18 -1.00
C ILE A 117 -16.19 4.60 -2.34
N LYS A 118 -16.56 5.88 -2.46
CA LYS A 118 -16.94 6.49 -3.73
C LYS A 118 -15.78 6.40 -4.74
N PRO A 119 -15.98 5.80 -5.93
CA PRO A 119 -14.92 5.58 -6.91
C PRO A 119 -14.10 6.84 -7.24
N GLU A 120 -14.75 8.00 -7.30
CA GLU A 120 -14.14 9.27 -7.69
C GLU A 120 -12.98 9.65 -6.77
N LEU A 121 -13.06 9.32 -5.47
CA LEU A 121 -12.03 9.61 -4.48
C LEU A 121 -10.71 8.87 -4.74
N ARG A 122 -10.77 7.74 -5.44
CA ARG A 122 -9.61 6.92 -5.78
C ARG A 122 -9.19 7.06 -7.23
N LEU A 123 -10.16 7.25 -8.13
CA LEU A 123 -9.93 7.11 -9.56
C LEU A 123 -9.52 8.40 -10.27
N HIS A 124 -9.81 9.58 -9.71
CA HIS A 124 -9.59 10.87 -10.41
C HIS A 124 -8.13 11.18 -10.80
N TYR A 125 -7.16 10.41 -10.30
CA TYR A 125 -5.75 10.53 -10.65
C TYR A 125 -5.33 9.70 -11.87
N TYR A 126 -6.15 8.73 -12.29
CA TYR A 126 -5.81 7.78 -13.34
C TYR A 126 -6.38 8.22 -14.69
N LYS A 127 -5.58 8.06 -15.74
CA LYS A 127 -5.93 8.43 -17.12
C LYS A 127 -6.05 7.23 -18.06
N GLY A 128 -5.64 6.05 -17.60
CA GLY A 128 -5.74 4.80 -18.37
C GLY A 128 -7.19 4.32 -18.48
N PRO A 129 -7.45 3.31 -19.34
CA PRO A 129 -8.79 2.76 -19.52
C PRO A 129 -9.24 2.00 -18.27
N TYR A 130 -10.40 2.37 -17.75
CA TYR A 130 -11.05 1.63 -16.69
C TYR A 130 -12.58 1.69 -16.81
N GLN A 131 -13.22 0.69 -16.21
CA GLN A 131 -14.66 0.67 -16.00
C GLN A 131 -14.94 0.49 -14.52
N VAL A 132 -16.02 1.08 -14.04
CA VAL A 132 -16.40 1.05 -12.62
C VAL A 132 -17.62 0.18 -12.43
N VAL A 133 -17.56 -0.66 -11.41
CA VAL A 133 -18.71 -1.38 -10.86
C VAL A 133 -18.91 -0.93 -9.43
N TYR A 134 -20.05 -0.30 -9.18
CA TYR A 134 -20.36 0.34 -7.93
C TYR A 134 -21.89 0.44 -7.76
N LYS A 135 -22.37 0.18 -6.55
CA LYS A 135 -23.80 0.25 -6.19
C LYS A 135 -24.08 1.55 -5.42
N ASP A 136 -24.30 2.64 -6.15
CA ASP A 136 -24.54 3.96 -5.57
C ASP A 136 -25.95 4.12 -4.97
N GLU A 137 -26.85 3.19 -5.25
CA GLU A 137 -28.22 3.17 -4.75
C GLU A 137 -28.34 2.80 -3.26
N LEU A 138 -27.28 2.25 -2.66
CA LEU A 138 -27.32 1.79 -1.28
C LEU A 138 -27.13 2.96 -0.31
N SER A 139 -28.10 3.16 0.59
CA SER A 139 -28.02 4.20 1.64
C SER A 139 -26.85 4.03 2.62
N CYS A 140 -26.24 2.85 2.66
CA CYS A 140 -25.08 2.55 3.50
C CYS A 140 -23.72 2.81 2.83
N ILE A 141 -23.72 3.27 1.57
CA ILE A 141 -22.50 3.76 0.91
C ILE A 141 -21.87 4.89 1.74
N GLY A 142 -20.54 4.87 1.87
CA GLY A 142 -19.84 5.91 2.63
C GLY A 142 -20.06 5.83 4.14
N CYS A 143 -20.46 4.68 4.70
CA CYS A 143 -20.73 4.49 6.13
C CYS A 143 -19.54 4.80 7.08
N GLY A 144 -18.39 5.24 6.56
CA GLY A 144 -17.23 5.73 7.32
C GLY A 144 -16.58 4.69 8.23
N SER A 145 -17.07 3.47 8.23
CA SER A 145 -16.73 2.45 9.20
C SER A 145 -15.52 1.64 8.74
N PHE A 146 -14.41 2.35 8.47
CA PHE A 146 -13.15 1.78 7.99
C PHE A 146 -12.56 0.72 8.93
N HIS A 147 -13.02 0.68 10.18
CA HIS A 147 -12.56 -0.22 11.25
C HIS A 147 -13.50 -1.39 11.55
N MET A 148 -14.58 -1.60 10.79
CA MET A 148 -15.47 -2.74 11.02
C MET A 148 -14.86 -4.04 10.49
N ALA A 149 -14.73 -5.08 11.31
CA ALA A 149 -14.28 -6.38 10.82
C ALA A 149 -15.28 -7.04 9.84
N ILE A 150 -16.57 -6.74 10.00
CA ILE A 150 -17.71 -7.34 9.28
C ILE A 150 -18.73 -6.23 8.99
N CYS A 151 -19.37 -6.22 7.81
CA CYS A 151 -20.41 -5.23 7.49
C CYS A 151 -21.65 -5.42 8.39
N LYS A 152 -22.35 -4.34 8.76
CA LYS A 152 -23.59 -4.44 9.55
C LYS A 152 -24.81 -4.88 8.71
N HIS A 153 -24.74 -4.68 7.40
CA HIS A 153 -25.83 -4.94 6.46
C HIS A 153 -25.64 -6.18 5.60
N GLY A 154 -24.52 -6.89 5.74
CA GLY A 154 -24.29 -8.09 4.93
C GLY A 154 -25.08 -9.29 5.44
N ASN A 155 -25.17 -10.28 4.57
CA ASN A 155 -25.97 -11.46 4.82
C ASN A 155 -25.26 -12.38 5.82
N LYS A 156 -25.81 -12.51 7.02
CA LYS A 156 -25.26 -13.32 8.12
C LYS A 156 -25.47 -14.83 7.91
N ASP A 157 -26.38 -15.21 7.02
CA ASP A 157 -26.76 -16.60 6.77
C ASP A 157 -25.90 -17.27 5.69
N LYS A 158 -25.19 -16.48 4.88
CA LYS A 158 -24.18 -17.00 3.94
C LYS A 158 -22.90 -17.32 4.71
N LYS A 159 -22.66 -18.60 4.98
CA LYS A 159 -21.40 -19.13 5.53
C LYS A 159 -20.70 -20.00 4.47
N PRO A 160 -19.36 -19.96 4.36
CA PRO A 160 -18.42 -19.19 5.18
C PRO A 160 -18.31 -17.70 4.80
N GLU A 161 -19.00 -17.27 3.74
CA GLU A 161 -18.83 -15.98 3.08
C GLU A 161 -19.95 -15.01 3.44
N PHE A 162 -19.71 -14.19 4.47
CA PHE A 162 -20.52 -13.02 4.74
C PHE A 162 -20.36 -12.01 3.59
N ILE A 163 -21.40 -11.82 2.78
CA ILE A 163 -21.34 -10.92 1.61
C ILE A 163 -21.89 -9.54 1.97
N ALA A 164 -21.08 -8.49 1.76
CA ALA A 164 -21.53 -7.11 1.88
C ALA A 164 -22.44 -6.73 0.68
N PRO A 165 -23.58 -6.03 0.89
CA PRO A 165 -24.55 -5.79 -0.20
C PRO A 165 -23.99 -5.00 -1.38
N CYS A 166 -23.03 -4.10 -1.10
CA CYS A 166 -22.31 -3.31 -2.11
C CYS A 166 -21.41 -4.17 -3.02
N LEU A 167 -21.03 -5.37 -2.59
CA LEU A 167 -20.22 -6.33 -3.35
C LEU A 167 -21.02 -7.56 -3.82
N ASP A 168 -22.33 -7.63 -3.52
CA ASP A 168 -23.23 -8.66 -4.05
C ASP A 168 -23.58 -8.36 -5.52
N ILE A 169 -22.56 -8.45 -6.37
CA ILE A 169 -22.59 -8.06 -7.78
C ILE A 169 -22.57 -9.34 -8.63
N GLU A 170 -23.48 -9.42 -9.59
CA GLU A 170 -23.54 -10.52 -10.55
C GLU A 170 -22.30 -10.54 -11.46
N PRO A 171 -21.66 -11.72 -11.66
CA PRO A 171 -20.51 -11.86 -12.55
C PRO A 171 -20.68 -11.27 -13.95
N LYS A 172 -21.89 -11.34 -14.51
CA LYS A 172 -22.20 -10.81 -15.83
C LYS A 172 -21.94 -9.30 -15.90
N VAL A 173 -22.31 -8.54 -14.87
CA VAL A 173 -22.11 -7.08 -14.84
C VAL A 173 -20.62 -6.73 -14.96
N ILE A 174 -19.78 -7.45 -14.22
CA ILE A 174 -18.32 -7.27 -14.25
C ILE A 174 -17.75 -7.64 -15.63
N TYR A 175 -18.20 -8.76 -16.19
CA TYR A 175 -17.76 -9.23 -17.49
C TYR A 175 -18.16 -8.30 -18.64
N ASP A 176 -19.40 -7.81 -18.64
CA ASP A 176 -19.88 -6.85 -19.65
C ASP A 176 -19.06 -5.56 -19.61
N LYS A 177 -18.72 -5.08 -18.40
CA LYS A 177 -17.82 -3.93 -18.22
C LYS A 177 -16.42 -4.19 -18.76
N MET A 178 -15.89 -5.40 -18.58
CA MET A 178 -14.59 -5.78 -19.18
C MET A 178 -14.65 -5.71 -20.71
N LEU A 179 -15.69 -6.28 -21.32
CA LEU A 179 -15.85 -6.30 -22.78
C LEU A 179 -16.12 -4.91 -23.38
N ALA A 180 -16.74 -4.01 -22.62
CA ALA A 180 -16.96 -2.63 -23.05
C ALA A 180 -15.66 -1.80 -23.13
N MET A 181 -14.55 -2.30 -22.59
CA MET A 181 -13.24 -1.67 -22.76
C MET A 181 -12.55 -2.17 -24.01
N GLU A 182 -12.18 -1.24 -24.88
CA GLU A 182 -11.26 -1.53 -25.97
C GLU A 182 -9.89 -1.92 -25.41
N PHE A 183 -9.31 -2.94 -26.02
CA PHE A 183 -7.91 -3.27 -25.74
C PHE A 183 -7.03 -2.12 -26.22
N THR A 184 -6.06 -1.72 -25.38
CA THR A 184 -5.10 -0.68 -25.73
C THR A 184 -3.66 -1.20 -25.65
N ASN A 185 -2.87 -0.76 -26.63
CA ASN A 185 -1.41 -0.89 -26.61
C ASN A 185 -0.73 0.32 -25.95
N ASP A 186 -1.47 1.36 -25.58
CA ASP A 186 -0.96 2.50 -24.82
C ASP A 186 -0.71 2.11 -23.35
N ARG A 187 0.35 1.33 -23.13
CA ARG A 187 0.78 0.87 -21.82
C ARG A 187 1.82 1.84 -21.26
N ARG A 188 1.66 2.21 -19.98
CA ARG A 188 2.64 3.04 -19.23
C ARG A 188 3.62 2.18 -18.45
N ILE A 189 4.41 1.42 -19.20
CA ILE A 189 5.46 0.55 -18.69
C ILE A 189 6.79 1.21 -19.06
N PHE A 190 7.57 1.57 -18.05
CA PHE A 190 8.84 2.27 -18.25
C PHE A 190 10.01 1.31 -18.03
N LYS A 191 11.04 1.44 -18.84
CA LYS A 191 12.35 0.81 -18.60
C LYS A 191 13.18 1.72 -17.70
N GLU A 192 14.18 1.15 -17.04
CA GLU A 192 15.13 1.91 -16.20
C GLU A 192 15.72 3.13 -16.94
N GLY A 193 16.07 2.97 -18.23
CA GLY A 193 16.57 4.06 -19.07
C GLY A 193 15.56 5.16 -19.44
N ASP A 194 14.26 4.96 -19.20
CA ASP A 194 13.20 5.96 -19.44
C ASP A 194 13.02 6.92 -18.25
N ALA A 195 13.73 6.69 -17.15
CA ALA A 195 13.74 7.61 -16.03
C ALA A 195 14.20 9.01 -16.50
N PRO A 196 13.54 10.10 -16.09
CA PRO A 196 13.93 11.44 -16.51
C PRO A 196 15.40 11.68 -16.18
N LYS A 197 16.22 11.96 -17.20
CA LYS A 197 17.65 12.26 -17.08
C LYS A 197 17.92 13.55 -16.28
N ASP A 198 16.88 14.37 -16.13
CA ASP A 198 16.89 15.63 -15.38
C ASP A 198 16.47 15.47 -13.91
N ILE A 199 16.28 14.22 -13.42
CA ILE A 199 16.38 13.99 -11.98
C ILE A 199 17.82 14.37 -11.64
N LYS A 200 18.01 15.58 -11.11
CA LYS A 200 19.32 16.03 -10.62
C LYS A 200 19.85 14.89 -9.78
N THR A 201 20.93 14.24 -10.23
CA THR A 201 21.76 13.40 -9.37
C THR A 201 22.28 14.34 -8.31
N VAL A 202 21.53 14.42 -7.23
CA VAL A 202 21.94 15.15 -6.05
C VAL A 202 23.16 14.43 -5.52
N ASN A 203 24.16 15.18 -5.05
CA ASN A 203 25.27 14.58 -4.31
C ASN A 203 24.68 13.93 -3.05
N ILE A 204 24.42 12.63 -3.14
CA ILE A 204 23.83 11.82 -2.09
C ILE A 204 24.94 11.55 -1.08
N ILE A 205 24.80 12.13 0.12
CA ILE A 205 25.69 11.82 1.24
C ILE A 205 25.28 10.44 1.74
N HIS A 206 26.16 9.45 1.55
CA HIS A 206 25.93 8.07 1.99
C HIS A 206 26.17 7.91 3.49
N HIS A 207 25.33 7.11 4.14
CA HIS A 207 25.57 6.59 5.48
C HIS A 207 25.92 5.10 5.43
N SER A 208 26.52 4.54 6.49
CA SER A 208 26.74 3.10 6.60
C SER A 208 25.44 2.30 6.43
N ARG A 209 25.49 1.12 5.79
CA ARG A 209 24.32 0.21 5.55
C ARG A 209 23.50 -0.17 6.79
N ASN A 210 24.07 0.01 7.97
CA ASN A 210 23.48 -0.28 9.28
C ASN A 210 22.71 0.92 9.86
N LYS A 211 22.29 1.87 9.00
CA LYS A 211 21.51 3.05 9.39
C LYS A 211 20.28 3.23 8.52
N LEU A 212 19.33 3.98 9.04
CA LEU A 212 18.06 4.30 8.41
C LEU A 212 18.12 5.69 7.79
N THR A 213 17.53 5.81 6.61
CA THR A 213 17.24 7.08 5.94
C THR A 213 15.82 7.51 6.26
N MET A 214 15.62 8.79 6.53
CA MET A 214 14.33 9.34 6.95
C MET A 214 13.83 10.40 5.98
N PRO A 215 13.01 10.03 4.98
CA PRO A 215 12.32 10.99 4.15
C PRO A 215 11.13 11.59 4.91
N VAL A 216 11.17 12.91 5.12
CA VAL A 216 10.13 13.68 5.82
C VAL A 216 9.60 14.83 4.96
N ILE A 217 8.36 15.23 5.20
CA ILE A 217 7.70 16.35 4.51
C ILE A 217 7.46 17.44 5.56
N VAL A 218 7.74 18.71 5.21
CA VAL A 218 7.77 19.81 6.17
C VAL A 218 6.96 20.99 5.65
N LEU A 219 6.11 21.58 6.48
CA LEU A 219 5.48 22.88 6.21
C LEU A 219 5.15 23.58 7.53
N ASN A 220 5.89 24.62 7.88
CA ASN A 220 5.71 25.42 9.10
C ASN A 220 5.70 24.59 10.40
N GLU A 221 6.73 23.76 10.57
CA GLU A 221 6.93 22.84 11.70
C GLU A 221 7.90 23.38 12.76
N GLU A 222 8.17 24.69 12.83
CA GLU A 222 9.17 25.30 13.74
C GLU A 222 8.95 24.87 15.20
N LYS A 223 7.69 24.68 15.62
CA LYS A 223 7.32 24.27 16.98
C LYS A 223 7.67 22.81 17.29
N ASN A 224 7.58 21.91 16.30
CA ASN A 224 7.79 20.48 16.50
C ASN A 224 9.26 20.08 16.31
N LEU A 225 10.01 20.87 15.54
CA LEU A 225 11.39 20.57 15.17
C LEU A 225 12.38 20.38 16.33
N PRO A 226 12.38 21.19 17.41
CA PRO A 226 13.30 20.95 18.52
C PRO A 226 13.22 19.54 19.08
N ARG A 227 11.99 19.06 19.32
CA ARG A 227 11.72 17.70 19.81
C ARG A 227 12.10 16.64 18.78
N PHE A 228 11.77 16.86 17.51
CA PHE A 228 12.11 15.94 16.43
C PHE A 228 13.63 15.79 16.30
N ILE A 229 14.36 16.90 16.32
CA ILE A 229 15.83 16.90 16.27
C ILE A 229 16.41 16.12 17.46
N GLU A 230 15.90 16.39 18.67
CA GLU A 230 16.39 15.77 19.89
C GLU A 230 16.07 14.27 19.98
N ASN A 231 14.84 13.85 19.66
CA ASN A 231 14.39 12.47 19.92
C ASN A 231 14.49 11.55 18.70
N VAL A 232 14.53 12.11 17.49
CA VAL A 232 14.50 11.36 16.24
C VAL A 232 15.83 11.48 15.49
N MET A 233 16.22 12.70 15.12
CA MET A 233 17.41 12.90 14.28
C MET A 233 18.71 12.52 15.00
N SER A 234 18.78 12.74 16.31
CA SER A 234 19.98 12.44 17.11
C SER A 234 20.20 10.93 17.32
N HIS A 235 19.22 10.09 17.01
CA HIS A 235 19.29 8.67 17.32
C HIS A 235 20.38 7.97 16.48
N PRO A 236 21.27 7.15 17.06
CA PRO A 236 22.46 6.60 16.37
C PRO A 236 22.15 5.78 15.11
N SER A 237 20.98 5.12 15.08
CA SER A 237 20.51 4.33 13.94
C SER A 237 19.95 5.17 12.80
N ILE A 238 19.75 6.48 12.99
CA ILE A 238 19.39 7.40 11.91
C ILE A 238 20.68 7.92 11.29
N GLY A 239 20.85 7.70 9.99
CA GLY A 239 22.06 8.15 9.32
C GLY A 239 21.86 9.45 8.54
N ARG A 240 20.68 9.67 7.97
CA ARG A 240 20.35 10.94 7.29
C ARG A 240 18.85 11.19 7.24
N VAL A 241 18.51 12.48 7.25
CA VAL A 241 17.14 12.97 7.08
C VAL A 241 17.05 13.76 5.79
N ILE A 242 16.08 13.41 4.94
CA ILE A 242 15.77 14.10 3.69
C ILE A 242 14.45 14.84 3.93
N ALA A 243 14.52 16.15 4.07
CA ALA A 243 13.35 16.99 4.30
C ALA A 243 12.90 17.67 3.02
N ILE A 244 11.64 17.44 2.63
CA ILE A 244 10.99 18.14 1.52
C ILE A 244 10.11 19.24 2.09
N ASP A 245 10.58 20.47 1.98
CA ASP A 245 9.88 21.66 2.44
C ASP A 245 8.82 22.11 1.43
N GLY A 246 7.59 22.27 1.92
CA GLY A 246 6.41 22.70 1.17
C GLY A 246 6.28 24.21 0.98
N GLY A 247 7.31 24.99 1.31
CA GLY A 247 7.26 26.44 1.32
C GLY A 247 7.04 27.00 2.73
N SER A 248 7.78 26.52 3.72
CA SER A 248 7.71 27.07 5.07
C SER A 248 8.11 28.54 5.09
N THR A 249 7.34 29.34 5.82
CA THR A 249 7.59 30.77 6.06
C THR A 249 8.19 31.04 7.43
N ASP A 250 8.26 30.01 8.28
CA ASP A 250 8.87 30.04 9.61
C ASP A 250 10.33 29.53 9.57
N LYS A 251 10.95 29.29 10.73
CA LYS A 251 12.36 28.85 10.79
C LYS A 251 12.57 27.37 10.50
N SER A 252 11.58 26.63 9.99
CA SER A 252 11.67 25.18 9.81
C SER A 252 12.88 24.75 8.97
N VAL A 253 13.07 25.39 7.82
CA VAL A 253 14.18 25.10 6.90
C VAL A 253 15.54 25.39 7.56
N GLU A 254 15.63 26.48 8.31
CA GLU A 254 16.86 26.88 9.02
C GLU A 254 17.23 25.85 10.09
N LEU A 255 16.26 25.46 10.94
CA LEU A 255 16.45 24.51 12.03
C LEU A 255 16.88 23.13 11.51
N LEU A 256 16.24 22.64 10.46
CA LEU A 256 16.58 21.35 9.84
C LEU A 256 17.98 21.33 9.24
N LYS A 257 18.36 22.39 8.51
CA LYS A 257 19.72 22.51 7.96
C LYS A 257 20.77 22.57 9.06
N LYS A 258 20.52 23.32 10.14
CA LYS A 258 21.41 23.37 11.31
C LYS A 258 21.56 22.01 12.00
N ALA A 259 20.50 21.21 12.02
CA ALA A 259 20.52 19.85 12.56
C ALA A 259 21.13 18.81 11.60
N GLY A 260 21.62 19.22 10.43
CA GLY A 260 22.28 18.34 9.47
C GLY A 260 21.33 17.58 8.52
N ALA A 261 20.05 17.96 8.44
CA ALA A 261 19.14 17.41 7.43
C ALA A 261 19.47 17.94 6.03
N LEU A 262 19.24 17.10 5.02
CA LEU A 262 19.26 17.49 3.62
C LEU A 262 17.90 18.08 3.26
N VAL A 263 17.83 19.41 3.11
CA VAL A 263 16.55 20.11 2.89
C VAL A 263 16.41 20.54 1.42
N TYR A 264 15.35 20.08 0.78
CA TYR A 264 14.95 20.47 -0.58
C TYR A 264 13.60 21.18 -0.54
N VAL A 265 13.41 22.15 -1.41
CA VAL A 265 12.15 22.90 -1.49
C VAL A 265 11.33 22.38 -2.67
N HIS A 266 10.10 21.96 -2.40
CA HIS A 266 9.09 21.62 -3.39
C HIS A 266 7.74 22.17 -2.88
N PRO A 267 7.37 23.41 -3.25
CA PRO A 267 6.16 24.05 -2.74
C PRO A 267 4.87 23.25 -3.01
N TYR A 268 3.83 23.52 -2.24
CA TYR A 268 2.53 22.90 -2.45
C TYR A 268 1.83 23.52 -3.67
N ASP A 269 1.92 22.84 -4.81
CA ASP A 269 1.28 23.28 -6.06
C ASP A 269 -0.17 22.77 -6.25
N LYS A 270 -0.71 22.03 -5.26
CA LYS A 270 -2.01 21.32 -5.33
C LYS A 270 -2.73 21.31 -3.97
N LYS A 271 -3.93 20.70 -3.93
CA LYS A 271 -4.64 20.42 -2.66
C LYS A 271 -3.72 19.68 -1.68
N TYR A 272 -3.87 19.99 -0.40
CA TYR A 272 -2.98 19.54 0.69
C TYR A 272 -2.57 18.05 0.62
N HIS A 273 -3.54 17.13 0.50
CA HIS A 273 -3.24 15.70 0.43
C HIS A 273 -2.54 15.26 -0.86
N ASP A 274 -2.84 15.91 -1.99
CA ASP A 274 -2.16 15.66 -3.26
C ASP A 274 -0.70 16.13 -3.18
N ALA A 275 -0.49 17.28 -2.53
CA ALA A 275 0.84 17.82 -2.29
C ALA A 275 1.68 16.88 -1.42
N GLN A 276 1.13 16.37 -0.31
CA GLN A 276 1.80 15.40 0.55
C GLN A 276 2.22 14.12 -0.20
N ALA A 277 1.32 13.54 -1.01
CA ALA A 277 1.63 12.34 -1.78
C ALA A 277 2.73 12.61 -2.83
N MET A 278 2.67 13.75 -3.51
CA MET A 278 3.69 14.16 -4.48
C MET A 278 5.05 14.37 -3.82
N GLN A 279 5.09 15.08 -2.69
CA GLN A 279 6.33 15.35 -1.97
C GLN A 279 6.93 14.10 -1.33
N ARG A 280 6.11 13.15 -0.85
CA ARG A 280 6.61 11.86 -0.40
C ARG A 280 7.23 11.07 -1.56
N ASN A 281 6.63 11.09 -2.75
CA ASN A 281 7.26 10.48 -3.92
C ASN A 281 8.55 11.20 -4.34
N TYR A 282 8.56 12.53 -4.23
CA TYR A 282 9.74 13.35 -4.51
C TYR A 282 10.86 13.11 -3.50
N SER A 283 10.56 12.88 -2.22
CA SER A 283 11.58 12.56 -1.22
C SER A 283 12.30 11.25 -1.55
N PHE A 284 11.58 10.25 -2.08
CA PHE A 284 12.16 8.98 -2.50
C PHE A 284 13.10 9.11 -3.70
N THR A 285 13.07 10.20 -4.49
CA THR A 285 14.07 10.38 -5.56
C THR A 285 15.47 10.72 -5.05
N PHE A 286 15.61 10.94 -3.73
CA PHE A 286 16.89 11.19 -3.06
C PHE A 286 17.35 10.01 -2.20
N VAL A 287 16.57 8.92 -2.17
CA VAL A 287 16.85 7.68 -1.45
C VAL A 287 17.47 6.68 -2.42
N GLU A 288 18.53 6.00 -1.99
CA GLU A 288 19.18 4.96 -2.81
C GLU A 288 18.46 3.61 -2.67
N ASP A 289 18.55 2.78 -3.71
CA ASP A 289 17.84 1.48 -3.78
C ASP A 289 18.22 0.50 -2.65
N ASP A 290 19.43 0.62 -2.08
CA ASP A 290 19.91 -0.23 -0.98
C ASP A 290 19.72 0.37 0.43
N GLU A 291 19.08 1.54 0.53
CA GLU A 291 18.78 2.18 1.81
C GLU A 291 17.44 1.75 2.39
N LYS A 292 17.41 1.60 3.72
CA LYS A 292 16.15 1.37 4.47
C LYS A 292 15.56 2.69 4.91
N CYS A 293 14.30 2.90 4.52
CA CYS A 293 13.56 4.09 4.91
C CYS A 293 12.72 3.87 6.18
N LEU A 294 12.77 4.84 7.09
CA LEU A 294 11.79 4.98 8.17
C LEU A 294 10.92 6.20 7.89
N ILE A 295 9.63 5.96 7.64
CA ILE A 295 8.66 7.01 7.30
C ILE A 295 7.93 7.48 8.56
N MET A 296 8.03 8.76 8.87
CA MET A 296 7.28 9.41 9.95
C MET A 296 7.04 10.89 9.64
N ASP A 297 6.14 11.49 10.41
CA ASP A 297 5.82 12.91 10.37
C ASP A 297 6.58 13.66 11.49
N LEU A 298 6.76 14.98 11.35
CA LEU A 298 7.62 15.75 12.26
C LEU A 298 7.01 15.99 13.64
N ASP A 299 5.69 15.87 13.76
CA ASP A 299 4.97 15.95 15.02
C ASP A 299 4.96 14.62 15.79
N GLU A 300 5.60 13.58 15.24
CA GLU A 300 5.79 12.28 15.90
C GLU A 300 7.16 12.20 16.62
N SER A 301 7.27 11.28 17.59
CA SER A 301 8.53 11.00 18.31
C SER A 301 8.67 9.50 18.55
N PHE A 302 9.90 9.03 18.80
CA PHE A 302 10.13 7.63 19.16
C PHE A 302 9.65 7.37 20.59
N SER A 303 8.90 6.29 20.78
CA SER A 303 8.78 5.68 22.11
C SER A 303 10.10 4.99 22.46
N LYS A 304 10.34 4.73 23.75
CA LYS A 304 11.54 4.00 24.18
C LYS A 304 11.65 2.64 23.49
N GLU A 305 10.54 1.94 23.36
CA GLU A 305 10.48 0.62 22.72
C GLU A 305 10.86 0.67 21.24
N LEU A 306 10.36 1.68 20.51
CA LEU A 306 10.73 1.86 19.10
C LEU A 306 12.22 2.21 19.00
N SER A 307 12.69 3.16 19.82
CA SER A 307 14.11 3.56 19.89
C SER A 307 15.03 2.35 20.10
N ASP A 308 14.72 1.50 21.09
CA ASP A 308 15.51 0.30 21.40
C ASP A 308 15.51 -0.71 20.23
N TYR A 309 14.50 -0.67 19.36
CA TYR A 309 14.33 -1.60 18.23
C TYR A 309 15.00 -1.12 16.93
N LEU A 310 15.25 0.19 16.78
CA LEU A 310 15.83 0.76 15.55
C LEU A 310 17.17 0.16 15.13
N PRO A 311 18.14 -0.14 16.02
CA PRO A 311 19.39 -0.77 15.62
C PRO A 311 19.15 -2.12 14.94
N MET A 312 18.25 -2.94 15.50
CA MET A 312 17.91 -4.23 14.93
C MET A 312 17.24 -4.11 13.56
N LEU A 313 16.36 -3.11 13.37
CA LEU A 313 15.75 -2.82 12.06
C LEU A 313 16.81 -2.40 11.05
N ALA A 314 17.71 -1.50 11.44
CA ALA A 314 18.78 -1.00 10.60
C ALA A 314 19.72 -2.12 10.12
N ASP A 315 19.93 -3.16 10.94
CA ASP A 315 20.74 -4.35 10.60
C ASP A 315 19.95 -5.49 9.94
N SER A 316 18.61 -5.44 9.94
CA SER A 316 17.77 -6.57 9.49
C SER A 316 17.75 -6.79 7.97
N ASN A 317 17.45 -8.00 7.48
CA ASN A 317 17.17 -8.23 6.06
C ASN A 317 15.66 -8.11 5.75
N ILE A 318 15.02 -7.07 6.31
CA ILE A 318 13.62 -6.73 6.04
C ILE A 318 13.57 -5.84 4.79
N GLU A 319 12.74 -6.21 3.82
CA GLU A 319 12.49 -5.40 2.62
C GLU A 319 11.48 -4.28 2.88
N TYR A 320 10.39 -4.58 3.59
CA TYR A 320 9.39 -3.62 4.03
C TYR A 320 8.66 -4.13 5.27
N GLY A 321 8.03 -3.23 6.03
CA GLY A 321 7.25 -3.60 7.21
C GLY A 321 6.40 -2.45 7.70
N LEU A 322 5.32 -2.78 8.43
CA LEU A 322 4.49 -1.78 9.09
C LEU A 322 4.89 -1.69 10.56
N ILE A 323 5.41 -0.56 10.97
CA ILE A 323 5.68 -0.30 12.39
C ILE A 323 4.38 0.23 13.00
N SER A 324 3.62 -0.66 13.64
CA SER A 324 2.52 -0.23 14.51
C SER A 324 3.12 0.58 15.66
N ARG A 325 2.91 1.89 15.64
CA ARG A 325 3.40 2.82 16.66
C ARG A 325 2.21 3.52 17.31
N ARG A 326 2.33 3.85 18.59
CA ARG A 326 1.46 4.86 19.21
C ARG A 326 1.92 6.21 18.70
N THR A 327 1.15 6.81 17.80
CA THR A 327 1.37 8.18 17.38
C THR A 327 0.66 9.10 18.37
N PHE A 328 1.38 10.02 19.02
CA PHE A 328 0.80 11.02 19.91
C PHE A 328 0.60 12.33 19.14
N ASN A 329 -0.65 12.67 18.80
CA ASN A 329 -0.99 13.96 18.19
C ASN A 329 -1.16 15.01 19.29
N LEU A 330 -0.18 15.90 19.42
CA LEU A 330 -0.09 16.83 20.55
C LEU A 330 -1.14 17.95 20.56
N TYR A 331 -1.82 18.21 19.44
CA TYR A 331 -2.75 19.34 19.36
C TYR A 331 -4.07 19.14 20.12
N SER A 332 -4.44 17.91 20.50
CA SER A 332 -5.72 17.63 21.19
C SER A 332 -5.63 16.98 22.56
N ASP A 333 -4.48 16.40 22.93
CA ASP A 333 -4.44 15.37 23.98
C ASP A 333 -3.67 15.77 25.24
N ILE A 334 -2.92 16.88 25.26
CA ILE A 334 -2.19 17.32 26.46
C ILE A 334 -3.07 18.12 27.44
N ASN A 335 -4.07 18.86 26.96
CA ASN A 335 -4.80 19.83 27.80
C ASN A 335 -6.18 19.35 28.26
N ASP A 336 -6.59 18.12 27.95
CA ASP A 336 -7.90 17.57 28.32
C ASP A 336 -7.75 16.41 29.30
N GLU A 337 -7.93 16.70 30.60
CA GLU A 337 -7.87 15.68 31.66
C GLU A 337 -8.94 14.58 31.51
N SER A 338 -10.04 14.83 30.77
CA SER A 338 -11.07 13.82 30.50
C SER A 338 -10.64 12.79 29.43
N LYS A 339 -9.57 13.10 28.69
CA LYS A 339 -8.90 12.20 27.75
C LYS A 339 -7.62 11.59 28.32
N GLN A 340 -7.31 11.84 29.60
CA GLN A 340 -6.30 11.07 30.30
C GLN A 340 -6.72 9.60 30.32
N ILE A 341 -6.01 8.85 29.46
CA ILE A 341 -5.71 7.41 29.52
C ILE A 341 -6.68 6.61 30.41
N LYS A 342 -7.76 6.10 29.82
CA LYS A 342 -8.25 4.78 30.25
C LYS A 342 -7.25 3.77 29.72
N GLU A 343 -6.43 3.21 30.61
CA GLU A 343 -5.59 2.05 30.30
C GLU A 343 -6.50 0.91 29.83
N HIS A 344 -6.61 0.72 28.52
CA HIS A 344 -7.06 -0.56 27.99
C HIS A 344 -5.86 -1.50 28.05
N GLU A 345 -5.99 -2.60 28.81
CA GLU A 345 -5.02 -3.70 28.84
C GLU A 345 -4.79 -4.21 27.41
N VAL A 346 -3.68 -3.80 26.81
CA VAL A 346 -3.17 -4.41 25.58
C VAL A 346 -2.07 -5.38 25.99
N THR A 347 -2.25 -6.65 25.64
CA THR A 347 -1.47 -7.80 26.11
C THR A 347 0.00 -7.87 25.63
N CYS A 348 0.49 -6.99 24.74
CA CYS A 348 1.94 -6.86 24.45
C CYS A 348 2.25 -5.41 23.99
N LYS A 349 2.90 -4.60 24.85
CA LYS A 349 3.29 -3.18 24.63
C LYS A 349 4.41 -2.98 23.57
N THR A 350 4.88 -4.05 22.91
CA THR A 350 6.12 -4.08 22.08
C THR A 350 5.93 -4.69 20.69
N CYS A 351 4.70 -4.91 20.20
CA CYS A 351 4.49 -5.56 18.91
C CYS A 351 4.73 -4.62 17.71
N VAL A 352 5.95 -4.65 17.17
CA VAL A 352 6.22 -4.22 15.79
C VAL A 352 5.77 -5.35 14.85
N GLN A 353 4.75 -5.11 14.03
CA GLN A 353 4.29 -6.09 13.03
C GLN A 353 5.15 -6.01 11.77
N VAL A 354 6.31 -6.66 11.80
CA VAL A 354 7.11 -6.86 10.59
C VAL A 354 6.50 -7.99 9.77
N PHE A 355 6.11 -7.71 8.53
CA PHE A 355 5.64 -8.71 7.57
C PHE A 355 6.80 -9.09 6.64
N ARG A 356 7.17 -10.37 6.59
CA ARG A 356 8.11 -10.89 5.58
C ARG A 356 7.31 -11.58 4.48
N THR A 357 7.70 -11.38 3.22
CA THR A 357 7.00 -11.73 1.98
C THR A 357 6.62 -13.20 1.79
N THR A 358 7.10 -14.13 2.62
CA THR A 358 6.73 -15.55 2.51
C THR A 358 6.41 -16.22 3.84
N ASP A 359 6.47 -15.46 4.94
CA ASP A 359 6.24 -15.97 6.28
C ASP A 359 5.66 -14.83 7.12
N ARG A 360 4.44 -15.01 7.62
CA ARG A 360 3.91 -14.21 8.74
C ARG A 360 4.67 -14.55 10.03
N ARG A 361 5.99 -14.50 10.00
CA ARG A 361 6.83 -14.64 11.19
C ARG A 361 6.88 -13.28 11.86
N TYR A 362 6.12 -13.16 12.94
CA TYR A 362 6.27 -12.09 13.91
C TYR A 362 7.73 -12.06 14.37
N LEU A 363 8.44 -10.97 14.14
CA LEU A 363 9.63 -10.66 14.92
C LEU A 363 9.14 -10.26 16.31
N SER A 364 8.80 -11.27 17.12
CA SER A 364 8.41 -11.07 18.49
C SER A 364 9.62 -10.61 19.30
N CYS A 365 9.44 -9.51 20.03
CA CYS A 365 10.29 -9.15 21.16
C CYS A 365 10.52 -10.38 22.06
N PRO A 366 11.69 -10.52 22.74
CA PRO A 366 11.98 -11.64 23.64
C PRO A 366 10.85 -11.97 24.63
N ASN A 367 10.07 -10.97 25.08
CA ASN A 367 8.88 -11.19 25.92
C ASN A 367 7.74 -11.92 25.19
N CYS A 368 7.47 -11.55 23.94
CA CYS A 368 6.41 -12.17 23.14
C CYS A 368 6.83 -13.59 22.64
N ARG A 369 8.12 -13.98 22.66
CA ARG A 369 8.56 -15.39 22.47
C ARG A 369 8.14 -16.33 23.61
N LYS A 370 8.00 -15.83 24.84
CA LYS A 370 7.50 -16.63 25.99
C LYS A 370 5.99 -16.90 25.89
N ILE A 371 5.22 -15.98 25.28
CA ILE A 371 3.76 -16.08 25.15
C ILE A 371 3.36 -17.00 23.98
N GLY A 372 4.20 -17.11 22.95
CA GLY A 372 3.94 -17.91 21.75
C GLY A 372 3.85 -19.43 21.94
N GLN A 373 4.05 -19.96 23.15
CA GLN A 373 3.79 -21.36 23.46
C GLN A 373 2.36 -21.64 23.96
N THR A 374 1.58 -20.63 24.33
CA THR A 374 0.32 -20.84 25.06
C THR A 374 -0.95 -20.34 24.39
N GLU A 375 -0.90 -19.55 23.31
CA GLU A 375 -2.13 -18.99 22.74
C GLU A 375 -2.27 -19.22 21.24
N LYS A 376 -2.93 -20.35 20.91
CA LYS A 376 -3.78 -20.46 19.72
C LYS A 376 -5.09 -19.72 20.02
N HIS A 377 -5.27 -18.50 19.51
CA HIS A 377 -6.58 -17.82 19.48
C HIS A 377 -6.94 -17.55 18.02
N LYS A 378 -7.91 -18.28 17.43
CA LYS A 378 -9.38 -18.11 17.46
C LYS A 378 -9.87 -16.87 16.73
#